data_AF-A0A945Y7U1-F1
#
_entry.id   AF-A0A945Y7U1-F1
#
_cell.length_a   1.000
_cell.length_b   1.000
_cell.length_c   1.000
_cell.angle_alpha   90.00
_cell.angle_beta   90.00
_cell.angle_gamma   90.00
#
_symmetry.space_group_name_H-M   'P 1'
#
loop_
_entity.id
_entity.type
_entity.pdbx_description
1 polymer ?
#
loop_
_entity_poly.entity_id
_entity_poly.type
_entity_poly.pdbx_seq_one_letter_code
_entity_poly.pdbx_strand_id
1 'polypeptide(L)'
;RHDGAVAAPTAGLHFTESMLSRFTELGIARGEVTLHVGPGTFLPVSAADTDGHVMHSEWGRLDEDLAQRIRQTKAEGGRVVAVGTTSLRLLESAGLKAYEGNTDIFITPGYKFRVADVLVTNFHLPRSTLFMLVAAFAGLEAMQAAYAHAIRAGYRFYSYGDACLLEAA
;
A
#
# COMPACT_ATOMS: atom_id res chain seq x y z
N ARG A 1 -8.60 -21.96 -12.25
CA ARG A 1 -7.86 -21.05 -13.14
C ARG A 1 -8.66 -19.76 -13.16
N HIS A 2 -8.21 -18.74 -12.43
CA HIS A 2 -8.88 -17.43 -12.43
C HIS A 2 -8.22 -16.59 -13.51
N ASP A 3 -9.02 -15.87 -14.30
CA ASP A 3 -8.51 -14.87 -15.23
C ASP A 3 -7.77 -13.81 -14.40
N GLY A 4 -6.49 -13.61 -14.71
CA GLY A 4 -5.57 -12.81 -13.91
C GLY A 4 -5.89 -11.32 -13.91
N ALA A 5 -5.29 -10.61 -12.94
CA ALA A 5 -5.38 -9.15 -12.81
C ALA A 5 -4.86 -8.43 -14.06
N VAL A 6 -5.44 -7.28 -14.38
CA VAL A 6 -4.87 -6.35 -15.37
C VAL A 6 -3.53 -5.86 -14.83
N ALA A 7 -2.44 -6.07 -15.57
CA ALA A 7 -1.10 -5.66 -15.16
C ALA A 7 -1.03 -4.13 -15.08
N ALA A 8 -1.20 -3.60 -13.87
CA ALA A 8 -0.96 -2.21 -13.57
C ALA A 8 0.41 -2.07 -12.90
N PRO A 9 1.22 -1.05 -13.25
CA PRO A 9 2.51 -0.87 -12.60
C PRO A 9 2.29 -0.56 -11.12
N THR A 10 2.94 -1.32 -10.26
CA THR A 10 2.87 -1.17 -8.80
C THR A 10 4.20 -0.69 -8.26
N ALA A 11 4.21 -0.18 -7.02
CA ALA A 11 5.43 0.22 -6.33
C ALA A 11 6.45 -0.93 -6.17
N GLY A 12 5.99 -2.19 -6.31
CA GLY A 12 6.86 -3.36 -6.32
C GLY A 12 7.85 -3.38 -7.49
N LEU A 13 7.57 -2.67 -8.60
CA LEU A 13 8.46 -2.62 -9.76
C LEU A 13 9.74 -1.81 -9.53
N HIS A 14 9.84 -1.06 -8.43
CA HIS A 14 11.08 -0.38 -8.03
C HIS A 14 12.13 -1.34 -7.47
N PHE A 15 11.74 -2.56 -7.09
CA PHE A 15 12.63 -3.53 -6.46
C PHE A 15 13.30 -4.41 -7.51
N THR A 16 14.61 -4.25 -7.64
CA THR A 16 15.45 -5.10 -8.50
C THR A 16 15.85 -6.38 -7.78
N GLU A 17 16.20 -7.42 -8.53
CA GLU A 17 16.67 -8.68 -7.95
C GLU A 17 17.92 -8.50 -7.05
N SER A 18 18.80 -7.55 -7.39
CA SER A 18 19.96 -7.23 -6.56
C SER A 18 19.58 -6.57 -5.24
N MET A 19 18.58 -5.68 -5.22
CA MET A 19 18.04 -5.13 -3.98
C MET A 19 17.38 -6.20 -3.12
N LEU A 20 16.59 -7.07 -3.74
CA LEU A 20 15.91 -8.17 -3.05
C LEU A 20 16.90 -9.18 -2.46
N SER A 21 17.97 -9.50 -3.18
CA SER A 21 19.09 -10.31 -2.68
C SER A 21 19.76 -9.65 -1.48
N ARG A 22 20.01 -8.32 -1.56
CA ARG A 22 20.61 -7.56 -0.45
C ARG A 22 19.74 -7.54 0.79
N PHE A 23 18.42 -7.49 0.66
CA PHE A 23 17.51 -7.61 1.80
C PHE A 23 17.62 -8.95 2.49
N THR A 24 17.70 -10.04 1.72
CA THR A 24 17.92 -11.39 2.25
C THR A 24 19.24 -11.49 3.02
N GLU A 25 20.33 -10.92 2.49
CA GLU A 25 21.64 -10.87 3.18
C GLU A 25 21.59 -10.09 4.50
N LEU A 26 20.73 -9.08 4.58
CA LEU A 26 20.52 -8.27 5.78
C LEU A 26 19.52 -8.90 6.76
N GLY A 27 19.00 -10.10 6.47
CA GLY A 27 18.03 -10.80 7.31
C GLY A 27 16.62 -10.19 7.26
N ILE A 28 16.30 -9.39 6.25
CA ILE A 28 14.96 -8.82 6.06
C ILE A 28 14.07 -9.88 5.43
N ALA A 29 13.07 -10.33 6.20
CA ALA A 29 12.11 -11.32 5.73
C ALA A 29 11.20 -10.75 4.62
N ARG A 30 10.83 -11.60 3.66
CA ARG A 30 9.87 -11.30 2.59
C ARG A 30 8.60 -12.14 2.73
N GLY A 31 7.47 -11.52 2.40
CA GLY A 31 6.16 -12.14 2.29
C GLY A 31 5.43 -11.65 1.05
N GLU A 32 4.55 -12.48 0.52
CA GLU A 32 3.76 -12.15 -0.68
C GLU A 32 2.27 -12.28 -0.37
N VAL A 33 1.51 -11.30 -0.84
CA VAL A 33 0.05 -11.36 -0.85
C VAL A 33 -0.42 -11.45 -2.30
N THR A 34 -1.54 -12.13 -2.53
CA THR A 34 -2.15 -12.22 -3.87
C THR A 34 -3.35 -11.29 -3.94
N LEU A 35 -3.46 -10.52 -5.03
CA LEU A 35 -4.60 -9.64 -5.29
C LEU A 35 -5.11 -9.83 -6.72
N HIS A 36 -6.43 -9.86 -6.88
CA HIS A 36 -7.09 -9.75 -8.18
C HIS A 36 -7.64 -8.34 -8.32
N VAL A 37 -6.85 -7.50 -8.99
CA VAL A 37 -7.16 -6.09 -9.20
C VAL A 37 -8.00 -5.95 -10.47
N GLY A 38 -9.19 -5.35 -10.31
CA GLY A 38 -10.07 -5.01 -11.43
C GLY A 38 -9.77 -3.62 -11.99
N PRO A 39 -10.33 -3.27 -13.17
CA PRO A 39 -10.15 -1.94 -13.77
C PRO A 39 -10.67 -0.78 -12.88
N GLY A 40 -11.56 -1.08 -11.94
CA GLY A 40 -12.13 -0.10 -11.00
C GLY A 40 -11.12 0.55 -10.05
N THR A 41 -10.03 -0.15 -9.70
CA THR A 41 -9.02 0.35 -8.76
C THR A 41 -8.35 1.66 -9.20
N PHE A 42 -8.36 1.95 -10.51
CA PHE A 42 -7.73 3.14 -11.09
C PHE A 42 -8.72 4.26 -11.44
N LEU A 43 -10.02 4.07 -11.13
CA LEU A 43 -11.02 5.07 -11.46
C LEU A 43 -10.89 6.30 -10.55
N PRO A 44 -11.00 7.53 -11.11
CA PRO A 44 -10.93 8.75 -10.33
C PRO A 44 -12.13 8.86 -9.39
N VAL A 45 -11.89 9.38 -8.19
CA VAL A 45 -12.97 9.73 -7.25
C VAL A 45 -13.63 11.01 -7.74
N SER A 46 -14.95 11.01 -7.85
CA SER A 46 -15.70 12.26 -8.04
C SER A 46 -15.58 13.09 -6.77
N ALA A 47 -14.90 14.23 -6.86
CA ALA A 47 -14.52 15.08 -5.74
C ALA A 47 -15.69 15.75 -4.98
N ALA A 48 -16.94 15.50 -5.37
CA ALA A 48 -18.11 16.17 -4.81
C ALA A 48 -18.58 15.59 -3.46
N ASP A 49 -18.28 14.33 -3.17
CA ASP A 49 -18.66 13.70 -1.89
C ASP A 49 -17.75 12.49 -1.59
N THR A 50 -16.84 12.64 -0.62
CA THR A 50 -15.99 11.54 -0.14
C THR A 50 -16.74 10.58 0.77
N ASP A 51 -17.80 11.02 1.43
CA ASP A 51 -18.56 10.23 2.39
C ASP A 51 -19.45 9.19 1.67
N GLY A 52 -19.79 9.46 0.40
CA GLY A 52 -20.50 8.55 -0.49
C GLY A 52 -19.61 7.70 -1.42
N HIS A 53 -18.28 7.80 -1.36
CA HIS A 53 -17.41 7.07 -2.29
C HIS A 53 -17.34 5.58 -1.96
N VAL A 54 -17.88 4.75 -2.84
CA VAL A 54 -17.76 3.29 -2.76
C VAL A 54 -16.45 2.87 -3.42
N MET A 55 -15.52 2.34 -2.62
CA MET A 55 -14.29 1.76 -3.13
C MET A 55 -14.60 0.50 -3.95
N HIS A 56 -13.90 0.34 -5.07
CA HIS A 56 -13.96 -0.90 -5.82
C HIS A 56 -13.39 -2.05 -4.97
N SER A 57 -14.17 -3.11 -4.90
CA SER A 57 -13.82 -4.32 -4.17
C SER A 57 -12.75 -5.10 -4.95
N GLU A 58 -11.70 -5.50 -4.25
CA GLU A 58 -10.62 -6.32 -4.79
C GLU A 58 -10.58 -7.63 -4.03
N TRP A 59 -10.51 -8.75 -4.74
CA TRP A 59 -10.24 -10.02 -4.07
C TRP A 59 -8.76 -10.10 -3.69
N GLY A 60 -8.48 -10.56 -2.47
CA GLY A 60 -7.12 -10.72 -1.98
C GLY A 60 -6.96 -11.93 -1.08
N ARG A 61 -5.72 -12.44 -1.02
CA ARG A 61 -5.33 -13.56 -0.18
C ARG A 61 -3.99 -13.31 0.53
N LEU A 62 -3.98 -13.60 1.82
CA LEU A 62 -2.83 -13.68 2.70
C LEU A 62 -2.94 -15.01 3.45
N ASP A 63 -1.93 -15.87 3.31
CA ASP A 63 -1.96 -17.22 3.92
C ASP A 63 -1.56 -17.20 5.40
N GLU A 64 -1.83 -18.32 6.10
CA GLU A 64 -1.56 -18.42 7.54
C GLU A 64 -0.07 -18.36 7.87
N ASP A 65 0.79 -18.83 6.97
CA ASP A 65 2.24 -18.76 7.16
C ASP A 65 2.72 -17.29 7.16
N LEU A 66 2.25 -16.47 6.21
CA LEU A 66 2.53 -15.03 6.22
C LEU A 66 1.90 -14.33 7.42
N ALA A 67 0.66 -14.69 7.79
CA ALA A 67 0.01 -14.12 8.98
C ALA A 67 0.82 -14.39 10.26
N GLN A 68 1.33 -15.61 10.41
CA GLN A 68 2.18 -16.00 11.53
C GLN A 68 3.49 -15.22 11.54
N ARG A 69 4.16 -15.09 10.39
CA ARG A 69 5.40 -14.30 10.26
C ARG A 69 5.16 -12.83 10.64
N ILE A 70 4.06 -12.22 10.19
CA ILE A 70 3.69 -10.86 10.56
C ILE A 70 3.48 -10.74 12.07
N ARG A 71 2.73 -11.66 12.69
CA ARG A 71 2.52 -11.67 14.15
C ARG A 71 3.83 -11.78 14.91
N GLN A 72 4.72 -12.67 14.48
CA GLN A 72 6.03 -12.86 15.10
C GLN A 72 6.88 -11.59 14.99
N THR A 73 6.98 -11.01 13.80
CA THR A 73 7.70 -9.74 13.57
C THR A 73 7.21 -8.65 14.51
N LYS A 74 5.89 -8.47 14.65
CA LYS A 74 5.35 -7.45 15.56
C LYS A 74 5.58 -7.78 17.04
N ALA A 75 5.50 -9.06 17.43
CA ALA A 75 5.77 -9.51 18.79
C ALA A 75 7.25 -9.29 19.20
N GLU A 76 8.17 -9.36 18.25
CA GLU A 76 9.60 -9.10 18.43
C GLU A 76 9.95 -7.59 18.36
N GLY A 77 8.97 -6.72 18.17
CA GLY A 77 9.19 -5.27 18.00
C GLY A 77 9.76 -4.88 16.63
N GLY A 78 9.71 -5.80 15.66
CA GLY A 78 10.04 -5.54 14.27
C GLY A 78 8.98 -4.73 13.53
N ARG A 79 9.31 -4.29 12.31
CA ARG A 79 8.43 -3.47 11.46
C ARG A 79 7.90 -4.28 10.27
N VAL A 80 6.64 -4.07 9.94
CA VAL A 80 5.99 -4.60 8.73
C VAL A 80 5.99 -3.52 7.66
N VAL A 81 6.63 -3.79 6.52
CA VAL A 81 6.70 -2.88 5.37
C VAL A 81 5.71 -3.31 4.30
N ALA A 82 4.68 -2.52 4.06
CA ALA A 82 3.77 -2.71 2.94
C ALA A 82 4.38 -2.14 1.65
N VAL A 83 4.37 -2.92 0.57
CA VAL A 83 4.81 -2.46 -0.76
C VAL A 83 3.59 -2.29 -1.65
N GLY A 84 3.22 -1.02 -1.88
CA GLY A 84 2.03 -0.60 -2.61
C GLY A 84 0.79 -0.45 -1.73
N THR A 85 -0.07 0.52 -2.09
CA THR A 85 -1.33 0.81 -1.38
C THR A 85 -2.33 -0.33 -1.44
N THR A 86 -2.33 -1.13 -2.49
CA THR A 86 -3.20 -2.31 -2.62
C THR A 86 -2.82 -3.38 -1.61
N SER A 87 -1.53 -3.68 -1.47
CA SER A 87 -1.00 -4.58 -0.43
C SER A 87 -1.33 -4.05 0.96
N LEU A 88 -1.19 -2.74 1.19
CA LEU A 88 -1.57 -2.11 2.45
C LEU A 88 -3.04 -2.33 2.80
N ARG A 89 -3.96 -2.08 1.85
CA ARG A 89 -5.39 -2.29 2.06
C ARG A 89 -5.71 -3.75 2.42
N LEU A 90 -5.08 -4.70 1.74
CA LEU A 90 -5.27 -6.12 2.04
C LEU A 90 -4.73 -6.49 3.43
N LEU A 91 -3.53 -6.01 3.80
CA LEU A 91 -2.98 -6.20 5.14
C LEU A 91 -3.91 -5.63 6.21
N GLU A 92 -4.40 -4.40 6.02
CA GLU A 92 -5.29 -3.76 6.98
C GLU A 92 -6.67 -4.41 7.03
N SER A 93 -7.19 -4.96 5.93
CA SER A 93 -8.43 -5.75 5.92
C SER A 93 -8.26 -7.11 6.62
N ALA A 94 -7.15 -7.80 6.38
CA ALA A 94 -6.81 -9.07 7.01
C ALA A 94 -6.52 -8.92 8.52
N GLY A 95 -5.92 -7.80 8.91
CA GLY A 95 -5.33 -7.64 10.23
C GLY A 95 -4.15 -8.61 10.42
N LEU A 96 -4.08 -9.24 11.58
CA LEU A 96 -3.01 -10.17 11.95
C LEU A 96 -3.38 -11.66 11.72
N LYS A 97 -4.28 -11.95 10.79
CA LYS A 97 -4.82 -13.30 10.53
C LYS A 97 -4.73 -13.65 9.05
N ALA A 98 -4.73 -14.94 8.72
CA ALA A 98 -4.98 -15.38 7.35
C ALA A 98 -6.29 -14.79 6.83
N TYR A 99 -6.32 -14.48 5.55
CA TYR A 99 -7.44 -13.83 4.91
C TYR A 99 -7.55 -14.28 3.46
N GLU A 100 -8.77 -14.57 3.04
CA GLU A 100 -9.11 -14.82 1.65
C GLU A 100 -10.50 -14.26 1.40
N GLY A 101 -10.60 -13.24 0.56
CA GLY A 101 -11.88 -12.57 0.34
C GLY A 101 -11.76 -11.21 -0.31
N ASN A 102 -12.89 -10.53 -0.38
CA ASN A 102 -13.03 -9.23 -0.99
C ASN A 102 -12.73 -8.11 0.01
N THR A 103 -11.85 -7.20 -0.35
CA THR A 103 -11.56 -5.97 0.39
C THR A 103 -12.02 -4.75 -0.38
N ASP A 104 -12.92 -3.99 0.23
CA ASP A 104 -13.39 -2.68 -0.22
C ASP A 104 -13.04 -1.59 0.80
N ILE A 105 -12.10 -1.84 1.71
CA ILE A 105 -11.72 -0.89 2.76
C ILE A 105 -11.33 0.46 2.14
N PHE A 106 -11.96 1.52 2.65
CA PHE A 106 -11.64 2.90 2.31
C PHE A 106 -10.87 3.54 3.47
N ILE A 107 -9.59 3.82 3.24
CA ILE A 107 -8.68 4.35 4.26
C ILE A 107 -8.58 5.87 4.08
N THR A 108 -9.01 6.60 5.10
CA THR A 108 -9.03 8.07 5.14
C THR A 108 -8.36 8.60 6.42
N PRO A 109 -7.96 9.88 6.48
CA PRO A 109 -7.36 10.45 7.68
C PRO A 109 -8.18 10.18 8.95
N GLY A 110 -7.51 9.72 10.01
CA GLY A 110 -8.14 9.24 11.25
C GLY A 110 -8.23 7.71 11.35
N TYR A 111 -7.93 6.97 10.28
CA TYR A 111 -7.79 5.52 10.32
C TYR A 111 -6.64 5.08 11.24
N LYS A 112 -6.87 4.06 12.07
CA LYS A 112 -5.85 3.46 12.95
C LYS A 112 -5.25 2.23 12.28
N PHE A 113 -4.02 2.36 11.77
CA PHE A 113 -3.28 1.26 11.17
C PHE A 113 -2.92 0.21 12.23
N ARG A 114 -3.11 -1.06 11.89
CA ARG A 114 -2.92 -2.19 12.81
C ARG A 114 -1.76 -3.07 12.41
N VAL A 115 -1.45 -3.12 11.11
CA VAL A 115 -0.53 -4.10 10.56
C VAL A 115 0.72 -3.43 10.05
N ALA A 116 0.61 -2.55 9.06
CA ALA A 116 1.77 -1.94 8.41
C ALA A 116 2.33 -0.78 9.24
N ASP A 117 3.65 -0.80 9.43
CA ASP A 117 4.40 0.26 10.13
C ASP A 117 5.10 1.21 9.14
N VAL A 118 5.38 0.71 7.93
CA VAL A 118 6.02 1.45 6.84
C VAL A 118 5.31 1.15 5.53
N LEU A 119 5.20 2.14 4.65
CA LEU A 119 4.63 2.02 3.31
C LEU A 119 5.62 2.48 2.24
N VAL A 120 5.90 1.62 1.27
CA VAL A 120 6.55 1.99 0.01
C VAL A 120 5.49 2.16 -1.06
N THR A 121 5.40 3.34 -1.67
CA THR A 121 4.39 3.63 -2.71
C THR A 121 4.87 4.68 -3.71
N ASN A 122 4.21 4.82 -4.86
CA ASN A 122 4.48 5.91 -5.81
C ASN A 122 3.91 7.25 -5.32
N PHE A 123 4.29 8.35 -5.99
CA PHE A 123 3.54 9.59 -5.88
C PHE A 123 2.20 9.50 -6.63
N HIS A 124 1.12 9.86 -5.93
CA HIS A 124 -0.26 9.79 -6.39
C HIS A 124 -0.78 11.16 -6.84
N LEU A 125 -1.92 11.19 -7.52
CA LEU A 125 -2.56 12.45 -7.89
C LEU A 125 -3.06 13.21 -6.66
N PRO A 126 -2.89 14.55 -6.60
CA PRO A 126 -3.61 15.36 -5.64
C PRO A 126 -5.13 15.11 -5.75
N ARG A 127 -5.83 15.10 -4.61
CA ARG A 127 -7.29 14.86 -4.55
C ARG A 127 -7.73 13.47 -5.06
N SER A 128 -6.90 12.44 -4.88
CA SER A 128 -7.25 11.03 -5.14
C SER A 128 -7.46 10.23 -3.84
N THR A 129 -8.19 9.11 -3.91
CA THR A 129 -8.30 8.13 -2.80
C THR A 129 -6.94 7.67 -2.32
N LEU A 130 -5.99 7.44 -3.24
CA LEU A 130 -4.63 7.05 -2.89
C LEU A 130 -3.89 8.15 -2.15
N PHE A 131 -4.11 9.43 -2.51
CA PHE A 131 -3.58 10.55 -1.74
C PHE A 131 -4.18 10.62 -0.33
N MET A 132 -5.49 10.38 -0.18
CA MET A 132 -6.14 10.31 1.13
C MET A 132 -5.56 9.18 1.99
N LEU A 133 -5.31 8.01 1.40
CA LEU A 133 -4.71 6.86 2.08
C LEU A 133 -3.29 7.17 2.58
N VAL A 134 -2.42 7.75 1.74
CA VAL A 134 -1.06 8.11 2.19
C VAL A 134 -1.07 9.25 3.20
N ALA A 135 -2.02 10.18 3.12
CA ALA A 135 -2.23 11.22 4.12
C ALA A 135 -2.78 10.65 5.44
N ALA A 136 -3.59 9.59 5.39
CA ALA A 136 -3.98 8.86 6.59
C ALA A 136 -2.79 8.14 7.22
N PHE A 137 -1.91 7.56 6.40
CA PHE A 137 -0.75 6.80 6.85
C PHE A 137 0.33 7.69 7.47
N ALA A 138 0.82 8.69 6.75
CA ALA A 138 1.97 9.50 7.15
C ALA A 138 1.59 10.91 7.67
N GLY A 139 0.30 11.23 7.73
CA GLY A 139 -0.20 12.56 8.12
C GLY A 139 -0.30 13.54 6.95
N LEU A 140 -1.35 14.37 6.96
CA LEU A 140 -1.64 15.31 5.87
C LEU A 140 -0.54 16.35 5.68
N GLU A 141 -0.04 16.96 6.76
CA GLU A 141 0.98 18.00 6.70
C GLU A 141 2.30 17.45 6.13
N ALA A 142 2.72 16.27 6.59
CA ALA A 142 3.92 15.60 6.09
C ALA A 142 3.80 15.28 4.60
N MET A 143 2.65 14.74 4.16
CA MET A 143 2.42 14.44 2.76
C MET A 143 2.38 15.70 1.88
N GLN A 144 1.78 16.79 2.36
CA GLN A 144 1.80 18.07 1.64
C GLN A 144 3.22 18.62 1.49
N ALA A 145 4.03 18.58 2.55
CA ALA A 145 5.42 19.01 2.53
C ALA A 145 6.26 18.15 1.56
N ALA A 146 6.10 16.83 1.62
CA ALA A 146 6.78 15.89 0.74
C ALA A 146 6.44 16.13 -0.74
N TYR A 147 5.16 16.34 -1.06
CA TYR A 147 4.73 16.61 -2.44
C TYR A 147 5.22 17.96 -2.94
N ALA A 148 5.18 19.00 -2.10
CA ALA A 148 5.73 20.31 -2.45
C ALA A 148 7.23 20.23 -2.73
N HIS A 149 7.98 19.44 -1.97
CA HIS A 149 9.39 19.15 -2.24
C HIS A 149 9.56 18.40 -3.56
N ALA A 150 8.84 17.29 -3.76
CA ALA A 150 8.93 16.47 -4.96
C ALA A 150 8.67 17.27 -6.25
N ILE A 151 7.67 18.16 -6.24
CA ILE A 151 7.39 19.06 -7.37
C ILE A 151 8.56 20.02 -7.61
N ARG A 152 9.07 20.68 -6.56
CA ARG A 152 10.20 21.63 -6.69
C ARG A 152 11.48 20.94 -7.15
N ALA A 153 11.71 19.70 -6.74
CA ALA A 153 12.90 18.92 -7.06
C ALA A 153 12.78 18.15 -8.40
N GLY A 154 11.64 18.22 -9.09
CA GLY A 154 11.46 17.60 -10.40
C GLY A 154 11.27 16.07 -10.36
N TYR A 155 10.72 15.54 -9.27
CA TYR A 155 10.38 14.12 -9.17
C TYR A 155 9.32 13.75 -10.21
N ARG A 156 9.38 12.50 -10.66
CA ARG A 156 8.42 11.91 -11.58
C ARG A 156 7.27 11.31 -10.77
N PHE A 157 6.03 11.55 -11.19
CA PHE A 157 4.83 11.11 -10.48
C PHE A 157 4.21 9.88 -11.18
N TYR A 158 3.15 9.32 -10.59
CA TYR A 158 2.37 8.20 -11.13
C TYR A 158 3.10 6.85 -11.13
N SER A 159 2.50 5.86 -11.79
CA SER A 159 2.86 4.45 -11.70
C SER A 159 4.29 4.14 -12.17
N TYR A 160 4.83 4.93 -13.10
CA TYR A 160 6.21 4.81 -13.61
C TYR A 160 7.15 5.92 -13.09
N GLY A 161 6.66 6.74 -12.16
CA GLY A 161 7.44 7.80 -11.53
C GLY A 161 8.35 7.28 -10.42
N ASP A 162 8.77 8.18 -9.54
CA ASP A 162 9.58 7.86 -8.37
C ASP A 162 8.71 7.31 -7.21
N ALA A 163 9.38 6.82 -6.16
CA ALA A 163 8.75 6.21 -5.00
C ALA A 163 8.96 7.02 -3.70
N CYS A 164 8.05 6.81 -2.77
CA CYS A 164 8.08 7.28 -1.39
C CYS A 164 8.30 6.09 -0.44
N LEU A 165 9.09 6.31 0.60
CA LEU A 165 9.12 5.49 1.81
C LEU A 165 8.46 6.30 2.92
N LEU A 166 7.36 5.82 3.46
CA LEU A 166 6.53 6.52 4.44
C LEU A 166 6.50 5.73 5.74
N GLU A 167 6.59 6.40 6.88
CA GLU A 167 6.38 5.81 8.20
C GLU A 167 5.01 6.22 8.73
N ALA A 168 4.36 5.34 9.50
CA ALA A 168 3.06 5.63 10.09
C ALA A 168 3.18 6.79 11.12
N ALA A 169 2.23 7.72 11.07
CA ALA A 169 2.14 8.88 11.96
C ALA A 169 1.63 8.56 13.37
#